data_AF-A0A954ZCV8-F1
#
_entry.id   AF-A0A954ZCV8-F1
#
_cell.length_a   1.000
_cell.length_b   1.000
_cell.length_c   1.000
_cell.angle_alpha   90.00
_cell.angle_beta   90.00
_cell.angle_gamma   90.00
#
_symmetry.space_group_name_H-M   'P 1'
#
loop_
_entity.id
_entity.type
_entity.pdbx_description
1 polymer ?
#
loop_
_entity_poly.entity_id
_entity_poly.type
_entity_poly.pdbx_seq_one_letter_code
_entity_poly.pdbx_strand_id
1 'polypeptide(L)'
;IDFEPLDPPLDANVVEDAFVASERALLAGAAREAGEPTDHWIKAGWCAKEAVGKALGIGVVGGPRNVEIVGVNSPGRRLEVILHGSLAERLAQLDATSSLDAWLASFDSSVAAICLLPTQGKSIRGNR
;
A
#
# COMPACT_ATOMS: atom_id res chain seq x y z
N ILE A 1 -3.45 0.48 9.14
CA ILE A 1 -3.44 -1.00 9.01
C ILE A 1 -4.74 -1.41 8.33
N ASP A 2 -4.69 -2.45 7.52
CA ASP A 2 -5.83 -3.09 6.90
C ASP A 2 -5.65 -4.62 6.85
N PHE A 3 -6.75 -5.36 6.69
CA PHE A 3 -6.79 -6.82 6.60
C PHE A 3 -7.78 -7.27 5.53
N GLU A 4 -7.38 -8.23 4.71
CA GLU A 4 -8.20 -8.76 3.61
C GLU A 4 -8.15 -10.30 3.56
N PRO A 5 -9.29 -10.99 3.41
CA PRO A 5 -9.30 -12.42 3.15
C PRO A 5 -8.74 -12.72 1.75
N LEU A 6 -8.04 -13.85 1.61
CA LEU A 6 -7.49 -14.29 0.33
C LEU A 6 -8.56 -14.91 -0.58
N ASP A 7 -9.58 -15.55 0.02
CA ASP A 7 -10.71 -16.18 -0.67
C ASP A 7 -12.02 -15.50 -0.26
N PRO A 8 -12.87 -15.06 -1.22
CA PRO A 8 -12.65 -15.08 -2.67
C PRO A 8 -11.59 -14.07 -3.14
N PRO A 9 -11.04 -14.25 -4.37
CA PRO A 9 -10.25 -13.22 -5.05
C PRO A 9 -10.98 -11.87 -5.08
N LEU A 10 -10.22 -10.80 -5.28
CA LEU A 10 -10.83 -9.47 -5.43
C LEU A 10 -11.67 -9.44 -6.72
N ASP A 11 -12.85 -8.82 -6.67
CA ASP A 11 -13.74 -8.72 -7.83
C ASP A 11 -13.00 -8.07 -9.02
N ALA A 12 -13.19 -8.61 -10.22
CA ALA A 12 -12.45 -8.17 -11.40
C ALA A 12 -12.71 -6.70 -11.76
N ASN A 13 -13.91 -6.18 -11.51
CA ASN A 13 -14.20 -4.77 -11.76
C ASN A 13 -13.48 -3.89 -10.73
N VAL A 14 -13.43 -4.34 -9.46
CA VAL A 14 -12.63 -3.65 -8.43
C VAL A 14 -11.15 -3.67 -8.80
N VAL A 15 -10.62 -4.78 -9.34
CA VAL A 15 -9.23 -4.84 -9.80
C VAL A 15 -8.96 -3.83 -10.93
N GLU A 16 -9.85 -3.76 -11.92
CA GLU A 16 -9.69 -2.82 -13.03
C GLU A 16 -9.82 -1.37 -12.57
N ASP A 17 -10.75 -1.06 -11.66
CA ASP A 17 -10.93 0.28 -11.13
C ASP A 17 -9.80 0.69 -10.17
N ALA A 18 -9.28 -0.25 -9.37
CA ALA A 18 -8.31 0.03 -8.34
C ALA A 18 -6.86 0.11 -8.81
N PHE A 19 -6.49 -0.63 -9.86
CA PHE A 19 -5.10 -0.75 -10.29
C PHE A 19 -4.92 -0.32 -11.74
N VAL A 20 -3.84 0.39 -12.02
CA VAL A 20 -3.36 0.59 -13.39
C VAL A 20 -2.56 -0.63 -13.87
N ALA A 21 -2.34 -0.74 -15.18
CA ALA A 21 -1.68 -1.90 -15.77
C ALA A 21 -0.25 -2.14 -15.24
N SER A 22 0.50 -1.08 -14.93
CA SER A 22 1.85 -1.17 -14.35
C SER A 22 1.83 -1.78 -12.95
N GLU A 23 0.87 -1.41 -12.10
CA GLU A 23 0.70 -1.98 -10.77
C GLU A 23 0.40 -3.48 -10.85
N ARG A 24 -0.51 -3.87 -11.74
CA ARG A 24 -0.85 -5.30 -11.95
C ARG A 24 0.36 -6.10 -12.42
N ALA A 25 1.18 -5.53 -13.31
CA ALA A 25 2.40 -6.18 -13.78
C ALA A 25 3.46 -6.32 -12.66
N LEU A 26 3.63 -5.30 -11.82
CA LEU A 26 4.51 -5.34 -10.65
C LEU A 26 4.10 -6.43 -9.66
N LEU A 27 2.82 -6.46 -9.30
CA LEU A 27 2.27 -7.44 -8.36
C LEU A 27 2.33 -8.87 -8.91
N ALA A 28 2.08 -9.06 -10.21
CA ALA A 28 2.25 -10.36 -10.86
C ALA A 28 3.73 -10.81 -10.88
N GLY A 29 4.67 -9.88 -11.04
CA GLY A 29 6.11 -10.15 -10.93
C GLY A 29 6.51 -10.62 -9.54
N ALA A 30 6.05 -9.92 -8.50
CA ALA A 30 6.30 -10.27 -7.11
C ALA A 30 5.69 -11.62 -6.71
N ALA A 31 4.47 -11.91 -7.18
CA ALA A 31 3.84 -13.22 -7.00
C ALA A 31 4.70 -14.35 -7.57
N ARG A 32 5.23 -14.16 -8.79
CA ARG A 32 6.12 -15.14 -9.43
C ARG A 32 7.41 -15.34 -8.65
N GLU A 33 8.02 -14.26 -8.17
CA GLU A 33 9.25 -14.32 -7.37
C GLU A 33 9.04 -15.06 -6.04
N ALA A 34 7.91 -14.81 -5.38
CA ALA A 34 7.55 -15.45 -4.12
C ALA A 34 7.04 -16.89 -4.28
N GLY A 35 6.71 -17.33 -5.50
CA GLY A 35 6.05 -18.61 -5.74
C GLY A 35 4.60 -18.66 -5.23
N GLU A 36 3.93 -17.50 -5.19
CA GLU A 36 2.56 -17.33 -4.66
C GLU A 36 1.56 -17.03 -5.79
N PRO A 37 0.25 -17.26 -5.59
CA PRO A 37 -0.78 -16.86 -6.54
C PRO A 37 -0.81 -15.34 -6.79
N THR A 38 -1.01 -14.93 -8.04
CA THR A 38 -1.13 -13.50 -8.40
C THR A 38 -2.27 -12.82 -7.66
N ASP A 39 -3.41 -13.49 -7.48
CA ASP A 39 -4.57 -12.93 -6.79
C ASP A 39 -4.28 -12.57 -5.33
N HIS A 40 -3.37 -13.30 -4.66
CA HIS A 40 -2.94 -12.97 -3.30
C HIS A 40 -2.17 -11.64 -3.28
N TRP A 41 -1.31 -11.41 -4.27
CA TRP A 41 -0.57 -10.14 -4.40
C TRP A 41 -1.45 -8.98 -4.85
N ILE A 42 -2.46 -9.22 -5.68
CA ILE A 42 -3.49 -8.21 -5.99
C ILE A 42 -4.25 -7.83 -4.71
N LYS A 43 -4.66 -8.81 -3.90
CA LYS A 43 -5.30 -8.55 -2.59
C LYS A 43 -4.37 -7.82 -1.63
N ALA A 44 -3.09 -8.18 -1.60
CA ALA A 44 -2.08 -7.48 -0.79
C ALA A 44 -1.90 -6.02 -1.23
N GLY A 45 -1.90 -5.76 -2.54
CA GLY A 45 -1.89 -4.41 -3.09
C GLY A 45 -3.12 -3.60 -2.68
N TRP A 46 -4.30 -4.22 -2.70
CA TRP A 46 -5.55 -3.56 -2.26
C TRP A 46 -5.50 -3.21 -0.77
N CYS A 47 -5.11 -4.18 0.05
CA CYS A 47 -4.90 -4.02 1.49
C CYS A 47 -3.91 -2.89 1.79
N ALA A 48 -2.82 -2.79 1.00
CA ALA A 48 -1.86 -1.68 1.13
C ALA A 48 -2.46 -0.31 0.82
N LYS A 49 -3.27 -0.19 -0.25
CA LYS A 49 -3.95 1.08 -0.60
C LYS A 49 -4.89 1.53 0.52
N GLU A 50 -5.67 0.60 1.07
CA GLU A 50 -6.54 0.85 2.22
C GLU A 50 -5.75 1.24 3.48
N ALA A 51 -4.66 0.53 3.78
CA ALA A 51 -3.80 0.83 4.92
C ALA A 51 -3.20 2.24 4.84
N VAL A 52 -2.80 2.68 3.64
CA VAL A 52 -2.29 4.03 3.37
C VAL A 52 -3.38 5.09 3.56
N GLY A 53 -4.57 4.88 2.99
CA GLY A 53 -5.71 5.78 3.18
C GLY A 53 -6.08 5.94 4.66
N LYS A 54 -6.08 4.83 5.40
CA LYS A 54 -6.32 4.81 6.86
C LYS A 54 -5.22 5.54 7.63
N ALA A 55 -3.95 5.37 7.25
CA ALA A 55 -2.83 6.06 7.89
C ALA A 55 -2.95 7.58 7.75
N LEU A 56 -3.37 8.08 6.58
CA LEU A 56 -3.62 9.50 6.32
C LEU A 56 -4.87 10.07 7.03
N GLY A 57 -5.70 9.19 7.61
CA GLY A 57 -6.91 9.52 8.35
C GLY A 57 -8.11 9.91 7.48
N ILE A 58 -8.05 9.69 6.16
CA ILE A 58 -9.09 10.10 5.22
C ILE A 58 -9.63 8.96 4.34
N GLY A 59 -9.01 7.78 4.36
CA GLY A 59 -9.33 6.68 3.44
C GLY A 59 -8.79 6.93 2.03
N VAL A 60 -9.22 6.14 1.05
CA VAL A 60 -8.82 6.27 -0.37
C VAL A 60 -9.67 7.31 -1.13
N VAL A 61 -9.69 8.54 -0.64
CA VAL A 61 -10.47 9.65 -1.23
C VAL A 61 -10.00 9.97 -2.65
N GLY A 62 -10.96 10.20 -3.55
CA GLY A 62 -10.70 10.41 -4.98
C GLY A 62 -10.41 9.11 -5.74
N GLY A 63 -10.50 7.96 -5.06
CA GLY A 63 -10.41 6.64 -5.63
C GLY A 63 -9.07 5.94 -5.36
N PRO A 64 -9.05 4.60 -5.41
CA PRO A 64 -7.88 3.78 -5.13
C PRO A 64 -6.66 4.05 -6.04
N ARG A 65 -6.84 4.59 -7.24
CA ARG A 65 -5.74 4.98 -8.12
C ARG A 65 -4.94 6.20 -7.63
N ASN A 66 -5.46 6.94 -6.64
CA ASN A 66 -4.68 7.99 -5.98
C ASN A 66 -3.61 7.44 -5.02
N VAL A 67 -3.60 6.11 -4.79
CA VAL A 67 -2.49 5.40 -4.17
C VAL A 67 -1.91 4.48 -5.22
N GLU A 68 -0.78 4.85 -5.82
CA GLU A 68 -0.14 4.08 -6.88
C GLU A 68 1.02 3.26 -6.30
N ILE A 69 1.01 1.94 -6.53
CA ILE A 69 2.10 1.06 -6.16
C ILE A 69 3.18 1.14 -7.24
N VAL A 70 4.34 1.69 -6.89
CA VAL A 70 5.44 1.94 -7.84
C VAL A 70 6.65 1.02 -7.64
N GLY A 71 6.69 0.31 -6.52
CA GLY A 71 7.80 -0.57 -6.19
C GLY A 71 7.36 -1.74 -5.32
N VAL A 72 8.05 -2.87 -5.51
CA VAL A 72 7.87 -4.07 -4.69
C VAL A 72 9.24 -4.57 -4.23
N ASN A 73 9.38 -4.78 -2.93
CA ASN A 73 10.46 -5.56 -2.36
C ASN A 73 9.84 -6.87 -1.85
N SER A 74 9.88 -7.91 -2.68
CA SER A 74 9.21 -9.18 -2.40
C SER A 74 9.80 -9.91 -1.18
N PRO A 75 11.14 -10.05 -1.04
CA PRO A 75 11.73 -10.67 0.15
C PRO A 75 11.42 -9.88 1.45
N GLY A 76 11.38 -8.56 1.36
CA GLY A 76 11.06 -7.66 2.47
C GLY A 76 9.57 -7.43 2.69
N ARG A 77 8.70 -8.05 1.85
CA ARG A 77 7.23 -7.93 1.90
C ARG A 77 6.79 -6.47 2.03
N ARG A 78 7.34 -5.60 1.18
CA ARG A 78 7.10 -4.14 1.22
C ARG A 78 6.68 -3.62 -0.15
N LEU A 79 5.65 -2.79 -0.16
CA LEU A 79 5.19 -2.04 -1.32
C LEU A 79 5.55 -0.56 -1.14
N GLU A 80 6.19 0.03 -2.14
CA GLU A 80 6.40 1.48 -2.22
C GLU A 80 5.22 2.10 -2.95
N VAL A 81 4.65 3.16 -2.38
CA VAL A 81 3.51 3.87 -2.96
C VAL A 81 3.81 5.34 -3.18
N ILE A 82 3.31 5.87 -4.29
CA ILE A 82 3.22 7.31 -4.56
C ILE A 82 1.75 7.73 -4.42
N LEU A 83 1.54 8.89 -3.80
CA LEU A 83 0.21 9.46 -3.65
C LEU A 83 -0.06 10.51 -4.73
N HIS A 84 -1.32 10.58 -5.14
CA HIS A 84 -1.83 11.58 -6.07
C HIS A 84 -3.03 12.34 -5.48
N GLY A 85 -3.36 13.49 -6.08
CA GLY A 85 -4.54 14.29 -5.73
C GLY A 85 -4.60 14.67 -4.24
N SER A 86 -5.79 14.57 -3.65
CA SER A 86 -6.03 14.96 -2.25
C SER A 86 -5.21 14.16 -1.23
N LEU A 87 -4.79 12.93 -1.56
CA LEU A 87 -3.94 12.13 -0.67
C LEU A 87 -2.51 12.68 -0.64
N ALA A 88 -1.99 13.12 -1.79
CA ALA A 88 -0.68 13.77 -1.87
C ALA A 88 -0.68 15.11 -1.11
N GLU A 89 -1.73 15.91 -1.27
CA GLU A 89 -1.91 17.16 -0.53
C GLU A 89 -1.96 16.93 0.99
N ARG A 90 -2.68 15.88 1.41
CA ARG A 90 -2.75 15.50 2.84
C ARG A 90 -1.39 15.07 3.38
N LEU A 91 -0.61 14.31 2.63
CA LEU A 91 0.72 13.89 3.06
C LEU A 91 1.68 15.08 3.16
N ALA A 92 1.61 16.03 2.22
CA ALA A 92 2.40 17.26 2.25
C ALA A 92 2.11 18.11 3.50
N GLN A 93 0.84 18.16 3.97
CA GLN A 93 0.48 18.85 5.22
C GLN A 93 1.10 18.23 6.47
N LEU A 94 1.65 17.03 6.38
CA LEU A 94 2.31 16.32 7.47
C LEU A 94 3.84 16.48 7.43
N ASP A 95 4.38 17.29 6.51
CA ASP A 95 5.81 17.46 6.21
C ASP A 95 6.53 16.13 5.90
N ALA A 96 5.83 15.23 5.21
CA ALA A 96 6.38 13.94 4.78
C ALA A 96 6.79 13.96 3.30
N THR A 97 7.66 13.02 2.92
CA THR A 97 8.03 12.76 1.52
C THR A 97 6.81 12.33 0.70
N SER A 98 6.84 12.51 -0.63
CA SER A 98 5.73 12.15 -1.52
C SER A 98 5.48 10.64 -1.68
N SER A 99 6.33 9.80 -1.11
CA SER A 99 6.17 8.34 -1.07
C SER A 99 6.04 7.81 0.35
N LEU A 100 5.32 6.70 0.47
CA LEU A 100 5.14 5.93 1.68
C LEU A 100 5.47 4.45 1.41
N ASP A 101 5.80 3.74 2.47
CA ASP A 101 5.91 2.28 2.44
C ASP A 101 4.67 1.65 3.11
N ALA A 102 4.21 0.55 2.52
CA ALA A 102 3.27 -0.37 3.14
C ALA A 102 3.94 -1.75 3.32
N TRP A 103 3.96 -2.24 4.55
CA TRP A 103 4.51 -3.55 4.92
C TRP A 103 3.42 -4.60 4.97
N LEU A 104 3.69 -5.76 4.40
CA LEU A 104 2.75 -6.87 4.23
C LEU A 104 3.06 -8.01 5.19
N ALA A 105 2.02 -8.58 5.79
CA ALA A 105 2.07 -9.86 6.50
C ALA A 105 1.10 -10.84 5.85
N SER A 106 1.56 -12.04 5.50
CA SER A 106 0.70 -13.13 5.02
C SER A 106 0.35 -14.04 6.17
N PHE A 107 -0.89 -14.51 6.17
CA PHE A 107 -1.39 -15.59 7.00
C PHE A 107 -2.03 -16.64 6.07
N ASP A 108 -2.40 -17.80 6.62
CA ASP A 108 -2.93 -18.91 5.82
C ASP A 108 -4.15 -18.54 4.97
N SER A 109 -5.02 -17.65 5.47
CA SER A 109 -6.28 -17.27 4.83
C SER A 109 -6.46 -15.76 4.62
N SER A 110 -5.47 -14.95 4.97
CA SER A 110 -5.58 -13.49 4.92
C SER A 110 -4.25 -12.81 4.69
N VAL A 111 -4.31 -11.55 4.26
CA VAL A 111 -3.17 -10.65 4.17
C VAL A 111 -3.46 -9.38 4.96
N ALA A 112 -2.45 -8.87 5.65
CA ALA A 112 -2.50 -7.59 6.32
C ALA A 112 -1.49 -6.63 5.72
N ALA A 113 -1.84 -5.35 5.70
CA ALA A 113 -0.94 -4.28 5.33
C ALA A 113 -0.89 -3.22 6.42
N ILE A 114 0.32 -2.76 6.75
CA ILE A 114 0.55 -1.68 7.69
C ILE A 114 1.25 -0.57 6.93
N CYS A 115 0.73 0.65 7.03
CA CYS A 115 1.44 1.87 6.63
C CYS A 115 1.65 2.71 7.88
N LEU A 116 2.86 3.23 8.04
CA LEU A 116 3.24 4.13 9.11
C LEU A 116 3.61 5.46 8.48
N LEU A 117 2.99 6.54 8.96
CA LEU A 117 3.42 7.88 8.57
C LEU A 117 4.74 8.18 9.26
N PRO A 118 5.71 8.77 8.55
CA PRO A 118 6.93 9.24 9.19
C PRO A 118 6.55 10.24 10.29
N THR A 119 7.10 10.06 11.49
CA THR A 119 6.94 11.06 12.54
C THR A 119 7.73 12.30 12.16
N GLN A 120 7.16 13.49 12.35
CA GLN A 120 7.96 14.71 12.34
C GLN A 120 9.02 14.56 13.42
N GLY A 121 10.28 14.41 13.02
CA GLY A 121 11.41 14.42 13.93
C GLY A 121 11.53 15.79 14.57
N LYS A 122 10.82 16.05 15.66
CA LYS A 122 11.37 16.93 16.69
C LYS A 122 12.58 16.20 17.24
N SER A 123 13.73 16.50 16.65
CA SER A 123 15.03 16.16 17.19
C SER A 123 15.03 16.54 18.68
N ILE A 124 14.90 15.56 19.57
CA ILE A 124 15.21 15.72 20.99
C ILE A 124 16.75 15.80 21.06
N ARG A 125 17.31 16.92 20.61
CA ARG A 125 18.66 17.30 21.03
C ARG A 125 18.52 17.64 22.50
N GLY A 126 18.75 16.64 23.34
CA GLY A 126 19.00 16.87 24.75
C GLY A 126 20.16 17.85 24.85
N ASN A 127 19.88 19.02 25.43
CA ASN A 127 20.94 19.89 25.92
C ASN A 127 21.76 19.08 26.91
N ARG A 128 22.99 18.75 26.52
CA ARG A 128 24.08 18.44 27.43
C ARG A 128 25.05 19.62 27.39
#